data_AF-A0A660LVB3-F1
#
_entry.id   AF-A0A660LVB3-F1
#
_cell.length_a   1.000
_cell.length_b   1.000
_cell.length_c   1.000
_cell.angle_alpha   90.00
_cell.angle_beta   90.00
_cell.angle_gamma   90.00
#
_symmetry.space_group_name_H-M   'P 1'
#
loop_
_entity.id
_entity.type
_entity.pdbx_description
1 polymer ?
#
loop_
_entity_poly.entity_id
_entity_poly.type
_entity_poly.pdbx_seq_one_letter_code
_entity_poly.pdbx_strand_id
1 'polypeptide(L)'
;KEFELITTQKLLHKSVKELENLANFINKNLKTPLEMVRTQTFVGGGAMPNKKIPSVALAVSGDAVLNEQKFRQKKVIGRIENDKFLLDLRTLLDEDVNELIKIINETEEK
;
A
#
# COMPACT_ATOMS: atom_id res chain seq x y z
N LYS A 1 -24.10 -1.43 6.65
CA LYS A 1 -23.55 -0.37 7.53
C LYS A 1 -22.91 0.67 6.62
N GLU A 2 -23.26 1.94 6.76
CA GLU A 2 -22.79 3.03 5.89
C GLU A 2 -21.37 3.49 6.27
N PHE A 3 -20.39 2.59 6.13
CA PHE A 3 -18.98 2.93 6.41
C PHE A 3 -18.36 3.86 5.36
N GLU A 4 -19.00 3.98 4.20
CA GLU A 4 -18.56 4.82 3.07
C GLU A 4 -18.59 6.33 3.38
N LEU A 5 -19.37 6.75 4.37
CA LEU A 5 -19.51 8.17 4.74
C LEU A 5 -18.32 8.72 5.54
N ILE A 6 -17.47 7.84 6.09
CA ILE A 6 -16.33 8.23 6.92
C ILE A 6 -15.08 7.49 6.43
N THR A 7 -14.11 8.23 5.89
CA THR A 7 -12.88 7.67 5.28
C THR A 7 -12.17 6.65 6.18
N THR A 8 -11.98 6.96 7.47
CA THR A 8 -11.31 6.04 8.39
C THR A 8 -12.10 4.76 8.62
N GLN A 9 -13.43 4.82 8.67
CA GLN A 9 -14.28 3.63 8.78
C GLN A 9 -14.23 2.80 7.51
N LYS A 10 -14.34 3.44 6.34
CA LYS A 10 -14.19 2.79 5.03
C LYS A 10 -12.87 2.04 4.93
N LEU A 11 -11.75 2.72 5.18
CA LEU A 11 -10.42 2.12 5.08
C LEU A 11 -10.21 0.96 6.07
N LEU A 12 -10.72 1.07 7.31
CA LEU A 12 -10.62 -0.01 8.30
C LEU A 12 -11.50 -1.23 7.97
N HIS A 13 -12.62 -1.02 7.28
CA HIS A 13 -13.57 -2.09 6.95
C HIS A 13 -13.38 -2.67 5.55
N LYS A 14 -12.47 -2.12 4.71
CA LYS A 14 -12.03 -2.80 3.46
C LYS A 14 -11.68 -4.25 3.78
N SER A 15 -12.32 -5.19 3.11
CA SER A 15 -12.02 -6.62 3.23
C SER A 15 -10.67 -6.95 2.60
N VAL A 16 -10.08 -8.08 3.00
CA VAL A 16 -8.82 -8.56 2.37
C VAL A 16 -9.02 -8.77 0.86
N LYS A 17 -10.17 -9.31 0.45
CA LYS A 17 -10.50 -9.52 -0.97
C LYS A 17 -10.52 -8.21 -1.77
N GLU A 18 -11.05 -7.13 -1.19
CA GLU A 18 -11.00 -5.81 -1.84
C GLU A 18 -9.58 -5.28 -1.98
N LEU A 19 -8.72 -5.50 -0.97
CA LEU A 19 -7.31 -5.13 -1.07
C LEU A 19 -6.55 -5.97 -2.09
N GLU A 20 -6.84 -7.27 -2.20
CA GLU A 20 -6.27 -8.15 -3.23
C GLU A 20 -6.74 -7.73 -4.64
N ASN A 21 -8.01 -7.37 -4.80
CA ASN A 21 -8.53 -6.85 -6.06
C ASN A 21 -7.86 -5.53 -6.44
N LEU A 22 -7.65 -4.63 -5.47
CA LEU A 22 -6.94 -3.37 -5.69
C LEU A 22 -5.48 -3.61 -6.06
N ALA A 23 -4.78 -4.52 -5.38
CA ALA A 23 -3.42 -4.91 -5.70
C ALA A 23 -3.31 -5.46 -7.13
N ASN A 24 -4.25 -6.34 -7.52
CA ASN A 24 -4.33 -6.87 -8.88
C ASN A 24 -4.62 -5.79 -9.91
N PHE A 25 -5.50 -4.84 -9.61
CA PHE A 25 -5.79 -3.70 -10.48
C PHE A 25 -4.54 -2.84 -10.69
N ILE A 26 -3.82 -2.49 -9.61
CA ILE A 26 -2.57 -1.73 -9.69
C ILE A 26 -1.56 -2.49 -10.55
N ASN A 27 -1.26 -3.75 -10.24
CA ASN A 27 -0.29 -4.57 -10.96
C ASN A 27 -0.58 -4.72 -12.46
N LYS A 28 -1.85 -4.78 -12.86
CA LYS A 28 -2.24 -4.81 -14.29
C LYS A 28 -1.90 -3.53 -15.05
N ASN A 29 -1.75 -2.41 -14.35
CA ASN A 29 -1.42 -1.10 -14.92
C ASN A 29 0.05 -0.70 -14.68
N LEU A 30 0.85 -1.57 -14.05
CA LEU A 30 2.29 -1.37 -13.90
C LEU A 30 3.03 -1.90 -15.14
N LYS A 31 4.17 -1.27 -15.46
CA LYS A 31 5.12 -1.78 -16.46
C LYS A 31 5.73 -3.11 -16.01
N THR A 32 6.09 -3.19 -14.73
CA THR A 32 6.63 -4.38 -14.07
C THR A 32 5.74 -4.70 -12.88
N PRO A 33 5.08 -5.88 -12.84
CA PRO A 33 4.28 -6.28 -11.69
C PRO A 33 5.12 -6.39 -10.43
N LEU A 34 4.58 -5.92 -9.31
CA LEU A 34 5.20 -6.04 -7.99
C LEU A 34 4.69 -7.29 -7.25
N GLU A 35 5.50 -7.79 -6.32
CA GLU A 35 5.12 -8.91 -5.46
C GLU A 35 3.99 -8.47 -4.52
N MET A 36 2.88 -9.22 -4.53
CA MET A 36 1.77 -8.99 -3.60
C MET A 36 2.04 -9.73 -2.30
N VAL A 37 2.05 -8.99 -1.19
CA VAL A 37 2.34 -9.52 0.15
C VAL A 37 1.12 -9.38 1.05
N ARG A 38 0.61 -10.51 1.57
CA ARG A 38 -0.36 -10.49 2.67
C ARG A 38 0.35 -10.09 3.95
N THR A 39 -0.17 -9.10 4.63
CA THR A 39 0.45 -8.50 5.82
C THR A 39 -0.59 -8.24 6.91
N GLN A 40 -0.13 -7.80 8.06
CA GLN A 40 -0.97 -7.23 9.11
C GLN A 40 -0.57 -5.78 9.34
N THR A 41 -1.54 -4.95 9.75
CA THR A 41 -1.28 -3.57 10.17
C THR A 41 -1.99 -3.28 11.50
N PHE A 42 -1.56 -2.22 12.18
CA PHE A 42 -2.11 -1.79 13.46
C PHE A 42 -3.02 -0.59 13.29
N VAL A 43 -4.12 -0.59 14.04
CA VAL A 43 -5.01 0.58 14.06
C VAL A 43 -4.42 1.68 14.95
N GLY A 44 -4.47 2.93 14.49
CA GLY A 44 -4.23 4.11 15.33
C GLY A 44 -2.77 4.45 15.63
N GLY A 45 -1.80 3.98 14.83
CA GLY A 45 -0.42 4.53 14.83
C GLY A 45 0.30 4.56 16.18
N GLY A 46 0.02 3.60 17.07
CA GLY A 46 0.58 3.52 18.43
C GLY A 46 -0.44 3.72 19.55
N ALA A 47 -1.60 4.32 19.27
CA ALA A 47 -2.67 4.50 20.26
C ALA A 47 -3.46 3.22 20.54
N MET A 48 -3.53 2.28 19.59
CA MET A 48 -4.21 0.98 19.75
C MET A 48 -3.30 -0.21 19.37
N PRO A 49 -2.22 -0.47 20.13
CA PRO A 49 -1.18 -1.44 19.76
C PRO A 49 -1.66 -2.89 19.68
N ASN A 50 -2.78 -3.22 20.33
CA ASN A 50 -3.28 -4.60 20.38
C ASN A 50 -4.27 -4.95 19.26
N LYS A 51 -4.63 -4.00 18.39
CA LYS A 51 -5.61 -4.23 17.32
C LYS A 51 -4.92 -4.39 15.96
N LYS A 52 -4.52 -5.63 15.67
CA LYS A 52 -4.04 -6.02 14.34
C LYS A 52 -5.21 -6.29 13.40
N ILE A 53 -5.09 -5.82 12.17
CA ILE A 53 -6.05 -6.12 11.10
C ILE A 53 -5.31 -6.65 9.87
N PRO A 54 -5.90 -7.62 9.14
CA PRO A 54 -5.34 -8.11 7.87
C PRO A 54 -5.22 -7.00 6.82
N SER A 55 -4.12 -7.01 6.07
CA SER A 55 -3.88 -6.08 4.96
C SER A 55 -3.17 -6.78 3.79
N VAL A 56 -3.02 -6.05 2.70
CA VAL A 56 -2.25 -6.44 1.50
C VAL A 56 -1.36 -5.26 1.13
N ALA A 57 -0.11 -5.55 0.82
CA ALA A 57 0.86 -4.58 0.35
C ALA A 57 1.48 -5.02 -0.99
N LEU A 58 2.03 -4.07 -1.73
CA LEU A 58 2.91 -4.33 -2.87
C LEU A 58 4.36 -4.14 -2.43
N ALA A 59 5.20 -5.15 -2.63
CA ALA A 59 6.62 -5.11 -2.33
C ALA A 59 7.41 -4.66 -3.56
N VAL A 60 8.16 -3.57 -3.39
CA VAL A 60 9.04 -3.03 -4.44
C VAL A 60 10.36 -3.80 -4.39
N SER A 61 10.75 -4.35 -5.53
CA SER A 61 11.98 -5.13 -5.67
C SER A 61 13.24 -4.26 -5.54
N GLY A 62 14.35 -4.86 -5.08
CA GLY A 62 15.63 -4.18 -4.92
C GLY A 62 15.89 -3.72 -3.48
N ASP A 63 16.79 -2.76 -3.32
CA ASP A 63 17.20 -2.28 -2.00
C ASP A 63 16.07 -1.47 -1.34
N ALA A 64 15.62 -1.94 -0.17
CA ALA A 64 14.48 -1.36 0.52
C ALA A 64 14.71 0.08 0.97
N VAL A 65 15.93 0.44 1.39
CA VAL A 65 16.26 1.79 1.88
C VAL A 65 16.32 2.77 0.72
N LEU A 66 16.96 2.40 -0.38
CA LEU A 66 16.99 3.22 -1.59
C LEU A 66 15.60 3.42 -2.16
N ASN A 67 14.77 2.37 -2.20
CA ASN A 67 13.39 2.48 -2.66
C ASN A 67 12.57 3.39 -1.75
N GLU A 68 12.67 3.24 -0.43
CA GLU A 68 11.99 4.12 0.52
C GLU A 68 12.34 5.60 0.28
N GLN A 69 13.62 5.91 0.10
CA GLN A 69 14.08 7.27 -0.16
C GLN A 69 13.55 7.83 -1.49
N LYS A 70 13.59 7.03 -2.56
CA LYS A 70 13.07 7.41 -3.89
C LYS A 70 11.58 7.73 -3.84
N PHE A 71 10.78 6.85 -3.24
CA PHE A 71 9.34 7.03 -3.13
C PHE A 71 8.99 8.21 -2.21
N ARG A 72 9.73 8.41 -1.11
CA ARG A 72 9.57 9.56 -0.22
C ARG A 72 9.79 10.89 -0.93
N GLN A 73 10.78 10.98 -1.83
CA GLN A 73 11.00 12.19 -2.65
C GLN A 73 9.80 12.49 -3.57
N LYS A 74 9.09 11.45 -4.01
CA LYS A 74 7.84 11.54 -4.78
C LYS A 74 6.59 11.63 -3.89
N LYS A 75 6.75 11.92 -2.59
CA LYS A 75 5.67 12.06 -1.59
C LYS A 75 4.86 10.78 -1.33
N VAL A 76 5.41 9.61 -1.64
CA VAL A 76 4.82 8.31 -1.30
C VAL A 76 5.58 7.71 -0.13
N ILE A 77 4.86 7.45 0.96
CA ILE A 77 5.42 6.83 2.17
C ILE A 77 4.97 5.37 2.24
N GLY A 78 5.94 4.45 2.18
CA GLY A 78 5.75 3.04 2.51
C GLY A 78 6.39 2.70 3.85
N ARG A 79 6.48 1.40 4.16
CA ARG A 79 7.27 0.91 5.30
C ARG A 79 8.31 -0.10 4.84
N ILE A 80 9.39 -0.23 5.59
CA ILE A 80 10.35 -1.32 5.40
C ILE A 80 10.01 -2.43 6.40
N GLU A 81 9.89 -3.65 5.91
CA GLU A 81 9.60 -4.83 6.73
C GLU A 81 10.27 -6.05 6.07
N ASN A 82 11.01 -6.85 6.85
CA ASN A 82 11.76 -8.02 6.36
C ASN A 82 12.62 -7.71 5.13
N ASP A 83 13.39 -6.62 5.18
CA ASP A 83 14.25 -6.12 4.09
C ASP A 83 13.53 -5.83 2.76
N LYS A 84 12.20 -5.65 2.79
CA LYS A 84 11.39 -5.23 1.65
C LYS A 84 10.77 -3.87 1.89
N PHE A 85 10.74 -3.03 0.86
CA PHE A 85 9.95 -1.79 0.88
C PHE A 85 8.51 -2.10 0.46
N LEU A 86 7.56 -1.87 1.35
CA LEU A 86 6.15 -2.22 1.22
C LEU A 86 5.27 -0.98 1.09
N LEU A 87 4.41 -0.99 0.08
CA LEU A 87 3.32 -0.03 -0.12
C LEU A 87 2.00 -0.66 0.36
N ASP A 88 1.54 -0.30 1.55
CA ASP A 88 0.33 -0.88 2.15
C ASP A 88 -0.94 -0.27 1.55
N LEU A 89 -1.78 -1.10 0.96
CA LEU A 89 -2.95 -0.64 0.22
C LEU A 89 -4.13 -0.27 1.12
N ARG A 90 -4.08 -0.62 2.42
CA ARG A 90 -5.18 -0.29 3.33
C ARG A 90 -5.34 1.20 3.56
N THR A 91 -4.26 1.96 3.49
CA THR A 91 -4.28 3.42 3.66
C THR A 91 -4.46 4.16 2.33
N LEU A 92 -4.55 3.44 1.21
CA LEU A 92 -4.70 4.04 -0.11
C LEU A 92 -6.16 4.47 -0.36
N LEU A 93 -6.34 5.75 -0.66
CA LEU A 93 -7.61 6.31 -1.10
C LEU A 93 -7.85 5.96 -2.56
N ASP A 94 -9.12 5.84 -2.93
CA ASP A 94 -9.50 5.42 -4.28
C ASP A 94 -9.08 6.45 -5.34
N GLU A 95 -9.04 7.75 -4.98
CA GLU A 95 -8.57 8.85 -5.84
C GLU A 95 -7.05 8.86 -6.08
N ASP A 96 -6.26 8.32 -5.14
CA ASP A 96 -4.80 8.31 -5.20
C ASP A 96 -4.24 7.12 -6.00
N VAL A 97 -5.08 6.15 -6.36
CA VAL A 97 -4.66 4.89 -7.01
C VAL A 97 -3.91 5.16 -8.32
N ASN A 98 -4.44 6.06 -9.16
CA ASN A 98 -3.84 6.36 -10.46
C ASN A 98 -2.50 7.11 -10.32
N GLU A 99 -2.39 8.01 -9.35
CA GLU A 99 -1.14 8.72 -9.08
C GLU A 99 -0.07 7.75 -8.54
N LEU A 100 -0.45 6.82 -7.67
CA LEU A 100 0.47 5.79 -7.20
C LEU A 100 0.99 4.91 -8.34
N ILE A 101 0.11 4.47 -9.26
CA ILE A 101 0.51 3.70 -10.45
C ILE A 101 1.54 4.46 -11.29
N LYS A 102 1.29 5.75 -11.53
CA LYS A 102 2.21 6.62 -12.28
C LYS A 102 3.56 6.71 -11.58
N ILE A 103 3.58 7.00 -10.28
CA ILE A 103 4.80 7.12 -9.48
C ILE A 103 5.62 5.82 -9.49
N ILE A 104 4.97 4.65 -9.34
CA ILE A 104 5.66 3.35 -9.41
C ILE A 104 6.33 3.18 -10.78
N ASN A 105 5.58 3.42 -11.87
CA ASN A 105 6.09 3.26 -13.23
C ASN A 105 7.28 4.18 -13.54
N GLU A 106 7.28 5.42 -13.03
CA GLU A 106 8.39 6.36 -13.18
C GLU A 106 9.60 6.06 -12.27
N THR A 107 9.44 5.22 -11.24
CA THR A 107 10.50 4.92 -10.26
C THR A 107 11.24 3.62 -10.61
N GLU A 108 10.54 2.71 -11.28
CA GLU A 108 11.10 1.48 -11.86
C GLU A 108 11.83 1.72 -13.19
N GLU A 109 11.71 2.91 -13.79
CA GLU A 109 12.55 3.31 -14.93
C GLU A 109 14.02 3.44 -14.49
N LYS A 110 14.83 2.50 -14.96
CA LYS A 110 16.29 2.61 -15.04
C LYS A 110 16.69 3.20 -16.38
#